data_AF-A0A966I2Z4-F1
#
_entry.id   AF-A0A966I2Z4-F1
#
_cell.length_a   1.000
_cell.length_b   1.000
_cell.length_c   1.000
_cell.angle_alpha   90.00
_cell.angle_beta   90.00
_cell.angle_gamma   90.00
#
_symmetry.space_group_name_H-M   'P 1'
#
loop_
_entity.id
_entity.type
_entity.pdbx_description
1 polymer ?
#
loop_
_entity_poly.entity_id
_entity_poly.type
_entity_poly.pdbx_seq_one_letter_code
_entity_poly.pdbx_strand_id
1 'polypeptide(L)'
;MPQSLVNLTARQIAAGEVELVVLAGGECARTRSVVKDASALLWPDPNIKTTATERVPAAENIVEDLALLNDEEQRLGIMLPVQHYPMFESALRAAAGRSVTSHERRIAELWSRFSAVAASNPYAWLQTPLSADQVLTVSPDNRMIGLPYRKVMNSNNQVNLAAAVVMCSAERAMALGVPRDRWVFPWAGADCHEHQFVSNRWSFAETPAIRLGGQRALQLAGLGIDDIAQIDLYSCFPSAVQLGAASLGLDLTRQLTLTGGLSFAGGPWNNYVMHAIATAMMRLRESPDDHAFIWANGGYATKHAFGVYATTPPPNGFLHESPQAAIDALPARQLATGDDARGAATIEAYTVMHDRGGEPERLIAATLLADGRRAWVNVADATVARDFVTDEQVGRRVVLRRSGELESA
;
A
#
# COMPACT_ATOMS: atom_id res chain seq x y z
N MET A 1 -7.13 -8.03 -3.36
CA MET A 1 -7.33 -6.82 -2.53
C MET A 1 -8.82 -6.60 -2.35
N PRO A 2 -9.32 -6.01 -1.25
CA PRO A 2 -10.76 -5.80 -1.03
C PRO A 2 -11.47 -5.09 -2.20
N GLN A 3 -10.87 -4.05 -2.77
CA GLN A 3 -11.43 -3.35 -3.93
C GLN A 3 -11.57 -4.24 -5.17
N SER A 4 -10.59 -5.10 -5.47
CA SER A 4 -10.70 -6.06 -6.58
C SER A 4 -11.86 -7.05 -6.39
N LEU A 5 -12.14 -7.44 -5.15
CA LEU A 5 -13.29 -8.29 -4.84
C LEU A 5 -14.60 -7.54 -5.04
N VAL A 6 -14.66 -6.25 -4.70
CA VAL A 6 -15.82 -5.40 -5.01
C VAL A 6 -16.00 -5.27 -6.52
N ASN A 7 -14.93 -5.01 -7.27
CA ASN A 7 -14.99 -4.90 -8.73
C ASN A 7 -15.49 -6.19 -9.38
N LEU A 8 -14.95 -7.34 -8.97
CA LEU A 8 -15.41 -8.66 -9.41
C LEU A 8 -16.89 -8.88 -9.07
N THR A 9 -17.26 -8.70 -7.81
CA THR A 9 -18.64 -8.93 -7.34
C THR A 9 -19.64 -8.01 -8.04
N ALA A 10 -19.30 -6.74 -8.27
CA ALA A 10 -20.15 -5.81 -8.99
C ALA A 10 -20.41 -6.28 -10.44
N ARG A 11 -19.39 -6.84 -11.13
CA ARG A 11 -19.58 -7.43 -12.45
C ARG A 11 -20.47 -8.67 -12.42
N GLN A 12 -20.26 -9.57 -11.46
CA GLN A 12 -21.06 -10.79 -11.32
C GLN A 12 -22.53 -10.47 -11.04
N ILE A 13 -22.80 -9.47 -10.18
CA ILE A 13 -24.17 -8.98 -9.92
C ILE A 13 -24.78 -8.34 -11.18
N ALA A 14 -24.02 -7.49 -11.89
CA ALA A 14 -24.49 -6.87 -13.12
C ALA A 14 -24.79 -7.89 -14.24
N ALA A 15 -24.07 -9.01 -14.26
CA ALA A 15 -24.28 -10.13 -15.19
C ALA A 15 -25.37 -11.12 -14.75
N GLY A 16 -25.92 -10.98 -13.53
CA GLY A 16 -26.90 -11.90 -12.98
C GLY A 16 -26.33 -13.25 -12.51
N GLU A 17 -25.01 -13.35 -12.33
CA GLU A 17 -24.33 -14.57 -11.87
C GLU A 17 -24.53 -14.79 -10.36
N VAL A 18 -24.64 -13.71 -9.59
CA VAL A 18 -24.91 -13.71 -8.14
C VAL A 18 -25.84 -12.55 -7.78
N GLU A 19 -26.69 -12.72 -6.76
CA GLU A 19 -27.69 -11.69 -6.40
C GLU A 19 -27.41 -11.00 -5.06
N LEU A 20 -26.70 -11.66 -4.15
CA LEU A 20 -26.36 -11.19 -2.81
C LEU A 20 -25.04 -11.82 -2.36
N VAL A 21 -24.07 -10.99 -2.02
CA VAL A 21 -22.72 -11.41 -1.63
C VAL A 21 -22.30 -10.64 -0.38
N VAL A 22 -21.61 -11.32 0.53
CA VAL A 22 -20.94 -10.71 1.69
C VAL A 22 -19.44 -10.82 1.47
N LEU A 23 -18.77 -9.69 1.37
CA LEU A 23 -17.32 -9.61 1.37
C LEU A 23 -16.88 -9.26 2.78
N ALA A 24 -16.08 -10.10 3.42
CA ALA A 24 -15.60 -9.87 4.77
C ALA A 24 -14.12 -10.17 4.90
N GLY A 25 -13.46 -9.43 5.78
CA GLY A 25 -12.09 -9.70 6.18
C GLY A 25 -11.85 -9.21 7.61
N GLY A 26 -10.89 -9.83 8.27
CA GLY A 26 -10.52 -9.46 9.63
C GLY A 26 -9.13 -9.97 9.98
N GLU A 27 -8.54 -9.31 10.96
CA GLU A 27 -7.23 -9.64 11.50
C GLU A 27 -7.29 -9.65 13.03
N CYS A 28 -6.56 -10.58 13.65
CA CYS A 28 -6.44 -10.75 15.10
C CYS A 28 -4.98 -10.75 15.56
N ALA A 29 -4.10 -10.08 14.81
CA ALA A 29 -2.66 -10.04 15.03
C ALA A 29 -2.27 -9.51 16.41
N ARG A 30 -3.03 -8.55 16.97
CA ARG A 30 -2.80 -8.08 18.34
C ARG A 30 -2.97 -9.21 19.34
N THR A 31 -4.09 -9.93 19.29
CA THR A 31 -4.34 -11.09 20.16
C THR A 31 -3.27 -12.15 19.96
N ARG A 32 -2.96 -12.51 18.71
CA ARG A 32 -1.92 -13.50 18.38
C ARG A 32 -0.55 -13.14 18.97
N SER A 33 -0.20 -11.84 19.00
CA SER A 33 1.11 -11.37 19.48
C SER A 33 1.30 -11.48 21.00
N VAL A 34 0.23 -11.54 21.80
CA VAL A 34 0.31 -11.57 23.27
C VAL A 34 0.04 -12.94 23.88
N VAL A 35 -0.62 -13.81 23.13
CA VAL A 35 -0.92 -15.17 23.58
C VAL A 35 0.33 -16.02 23.43
N LYS A 36 0.86 -16.50 24.56
CA LYS A 36 2.05 -17.37 24.61
C LYS A 36 1.74 -18.81 24.20
N ASP A 37 0.55 -19.28 24.53
CA ASP A 37 0.07 -20.62 24.23
C ASP A 37 -1.05 -20.53 23.19
N ALA A 38 -0.71 -20.81 21.93
CA ALA A 38 -1.67 -20.76 20.83
C ALA A 38 -2.84 -21.74 21.00
N SER A 39 -2.71 -22.79 21.82
CA SER A 39 -3.80 -23.73 22.09
C SER A 39 -4.93 -23.12 22.93
N ALA A 40 -4.66 -22.00 23.63
CA ALA A 40 -5.68 -21.22 24.31
C ALA A 40 -6.60 -20.44 23.35
N LEU A 41 -6.20 -20.31 22.08
CA LEU A 41 -7.04 -19.73 21.04
C LEU A 41 -7.91 -20.85 20.46
N LEU A 42 -9.23 -20.74 20.65
CA LEU A 42 -10.23 -21.62 20.02
C LEU A 42 -10.38 -21.29 18.51
N TRP A 43 -9.27 -21.07 17.82
CA TRP A 43 -9.27 -20.79 16.38
C TRP A 43 -9.30 -22.10 15.60
N PRO A 44 -10.05 -22.17 14.48
CA PRO A 44 -9.97 -23.31 13.59
C PRO A 44 -8.53 -23.46 13.10
N ASP A 45 -7.90 -24.61 13.33
CA ASP A 45 -6.61 -24.91 12.72
C ASP A 45 -6.89 -25.44 11.29
N PRO A 46 -6.48 -24.71 10.24
CA PRO A 46 -6.70 -25.13 8.86
C PRO A 46 -5.97 -26.43 8.50
N ASN A 47 -5.03 -26.89 9.33
CA ASN A 47 -4.29 -28.13 9.15
C ASN A 47 -4.84 -29.29 10.00
N ILE A 48 -5.73 -29.03 10.97
CA ILE A 48 -6.39 -30.09 11.72
C ILE A 48 -7.55 -30.61 10.86
N LYS A 49 -7.39 -31.83 10.35
CA LYS A 49 -8.50 -32.64 9.88
C LYS A 49 -9.35 -32.98 11.09
N THR A 50 -10.38 -32.19 11.36
CA THR A 50 -11.38 -32.54 12.37
C THR A 50 -11.97 -33.90 11.99
N THR A 51 -12.13 -34.79 12.97
CA THR A 51 -12.82 -36.09 12.82
C THR A 51 -14.32 -35.93 12.61
N ALA A 52 -14.84 -34.70 12.68
CA ALA A 52 -16.18 -34.33 12.30
C ALA A 52 -16.23 -34.00 10.80
N THR A 53 -17.31 -34.42 10.16
CA THR A 53 -17.67 -34.29 8.74
C THR A 53 -17.65 -32.88 8.14
N GLU A 54 -17.20 -31.86 8.85
CA GLU A 54 -17.05 -30.49 8.37
C GLU A 54 -15.59 -30.21 8.06
N ARG A 55 -15.16 -30.59 6.84
CA ARG A 55 -13.94 -30.01 6.28
C ARG A 55 -14.22 -28.53 6.06
N VAL A 56 -13.50 -27.65 6.76
CA VAL A 56 -13.36 -26.26 6.31
C VAL A 56 -12.78 -26.35 4.89
N PRO A 57 -13.49 -25.87 3.86
CA PRO A 57 -12.97 -25.90 2.50
C PRO A 57 -11.62 -25.17 2.46
N ALA A 58 -10.67 -25.70 1.68
CA ALA A 58 -9.45 -24.97 1.42
C ALA A 58 -9.82 -23.60 0.82
N ALA A 59 -9.16 -22.54 1.27
CA ALA A 59 -9.37 -21.24 0.68
C ALA A 59 -8.97 -21.30 -0.80
N GLU A 60 -9.90 -20.96 -1.68
CA GLU A 60 -9.63 -20.84 -3.12
C GLU A 60 -9.14 -19.43 -3.43
N ASN A 61 -8.15 -19.34 -4.33
CA ASN A 61 -7.67 -18.06 -4.81
C ASN A 61 -8.69 -17.50 -5.81
N ILE A 62 -9.43 -16.48 -5.41
CA ILE A 62 -10.44 -15.80 -6.24
C ILE A 62 -9.78 -14.90 -7.31
N VAL A 63 -8.54 -14.48 -7.07
CA VAL A 63 -7.75 -13.64 -7.98
C VAL A 63 -6.35 -14.24 -8.07
N GLU A 64 -5.73 -14.15 -9.26
CA GLU A 64 -4.38 -14.65 -9.50
C GLU A 64 -3.37 -14.04 -8.50
N ASP A 65 -2.52 -14.90 -7.93
CA ASP A 65 -1.45 -14.43 -7.07
C ASP A 65 -0.21 -14.09 -7.90
N LEU A 66 0.28 -12.87 -7.68
CA LEU A 66 1.44 -12.34 -8.39
C LEU A 66 2.64 -12.47 -7.47
N ALA A 67 3.68 -13.17 -7.91
CA ALA A 67 4.92 -13.26 -7.14
C ALA A 67 5.56 -11.86 -7.03
N LEU A 68 5.74 -11.38 -5.80
CA LEU A 68 6.20 -10.01 -5.55
C LEU A 68 7.73 -9.88 -5.46
N LEU A 69 8.43 -11.02 -5.43
CA LEU A 69 9.87 -11.10 -5.23
C LEU A 69 10.46 -12.05 -6.27
N ASN A 70 11.61 -11.69 -6.82
CA ASN A 70 12.41 -12.61 -7.62
C ASN A 70 13.40 -13.40 -6.75
N ASP A 71 14.11 -14.36 -7.35
CA ASP A 71 15.06 -15.23 -6.65
C ASP A 71 16.22 -14.46 -6.02
N GLU A 72 16.67 -13.37 -6.65
CA GLU A 72 17.78 -12.58 -6.15
C GLU A 72 17.40 -11.73 -4.93
N GLU A 73 16.21 -11.12 -4.96
CA GLU A 73 15.65 -10.38 -3.83
C GLU A 73 15.46 -11.31 -2.61
N GLN A 74 14.99 -12.55 -2.85
CA GLN A 74 14.92 -13.58 -1.82
C GLN A 74 16.32 -13.98 -1.31
N ARG A 75 17.27 -14.25 -2.22
CA ARG A 75 18.65 -14.63 -1.88
C ARG A 75 19.33 -13.56 -1.03
N LEU A 76 19.11 -12.29 -1.35
CA LEU A 76 19.65 -11.14 -0.62
C LEU A 76 18.82 -10.78 0.61
N GLY A 77 17.64 -11.37 0.84
CA GLY A 77 16.79 -11.06 1.99
C GLY A 77 16.13 -9.66 1.93
N ILE A 78 15.93 -9.12 0.73
CA ILE A 78 15.20 -7.88 0.46
C ILE A 78 13.73 -8.25 0.21
N MET A 79 12.96 -8.43 1.27
CA MET A 79 11.63 -9.06 1.22
C MET A 79 10.55 -8.29 1.97
N LEU A 80 10.90 -7.43 2.92
CA LEU A 80 9.92 -6.79 3.78
C LEU A 80 9.49 -5.43 3.20
N PRO A 81 8.21 -5.04 3.37
CA PRO A 81 7.75 -3.70 2.98
C PRO A 81 8.57 -2.58 3.63
N VAL A 82 8.99 -2.76 4.89
CA VAL A 82 9.85 -1.82 5.62
C VAL A 82 11.25 -1.64 5.01
N GLN A 83 11.64 -2.50 4.05
CA GLN A 83 12.87 -2.35 3.27
C GLN A 83 12.61 -1.61 1.95
N HIS A 84 11.48 -1.90 1.27
CA HIS A 84 11.16 -1.34 -0.05
C HIS A 84 10.60 0.09 0.00
N TYR A 85 9.61 0.35 0.86
CA TYR A 85 8.96 1.66 0.89
C TYR A 85 9.86 2.83 1.30
N PRO A 86 10.85 2.66 2.20
CA PRO A 86 11.80 3.74 2.43
C PRO A 86 12.75 3.96 1.23
N MET A 87 12.99 2.96 0.39
CA MET A 87 13.71 3.18 -0.89
C MET A 87 12.88 4.02 -1.87
N PHE A 88 11.57 3.79 -1.98
CA PHE A 88 10.70 4.71 -2.72
C PHE A 88 10.79 6.15 -2.18
N GLU A 89 10.89 6.30 -0.85
CA GLU A 89 10.99 7.61 -0.20
C GLU A 89 12.29 8.36 -0.54
N SER A 90 13.44 7.68 -0.46
CA SER A 90 14.72 8.30 -0.81
C SER A 90 14.76 8.71 -2.29
N ALA A 91 14.19 7.91 -3.18
CA ALA A 91 14.05 8.25 -4.59
C ALA A 91 13.10 9.45 -4.81
N LEU A 92 11.94 9.49 -4.16
CA LEU A 92 10.99 10.60 -4.23
C LEU A 92 11.58 11.92 -3.70
N ARG A 93 12.40 11.84 -2.66
CA ARG A 93 13.14 12.99 -2.13
C ARG A 93 14.15 13.51 -3.15
N ALA A 94 14.97 12.62 -3.69
CA ALA A 94 16.02 12.95 -4.66
C ALA A 94 15.46 13.50 -5.97
N ALA A 95 14.42 12.86 -6.53
CA ALA A 95 13.75 13.32 -7.75
C ALA A 95 13.15 14.73 -7.61
N ALA A 96 12.74 15.11 -6.40
CA ALA A 96 12.23 16.44 -6.11
C ALA A 96 13.32 17.47 -5.72
N GLY A 97 14.60 17.08 -5.70
CA GLY A 97 15.71 17.95 -5.29
C GLY A 97 15.61 18.48 -3.86
N ARG A 98 14.93 17.75 -2.96
CA ARG A 98 14.70 18.19 -1.58
C ARG A 98 15.84 17.77 -0.67
N SER A 99 16.20 18.63 0.29
CA SER A 99 17.10 18.23 1.38
C SER A 99 16.42 17.19 2.28
N VAL A 100 17.23 16.36 2.95
CA VAL A 100 16.76 15.35 3.93
C VAL A 100 15.81 15.99 4.95
N THR A 101 16.24 17.05 5.63
CA THR A 101 15.45 17.73 6.67
C THR A 101 14.13 18.28 6.15
N SER A 102 14.12 18.92 4.97
CA SER A 102 12.88 19.47 4.40
C SER A 102 11.88 18.37 4.03
N HIS A 103 12.38 17.24 3.54
CA HIS A 103 11.56 16.11 3.15
C HIS A 103 11.02 15.34 4.36
N GLU A 104 11.84 15.11 5.39
CA GLU A 104 11.37 14.53 6.66
C GLU A 104 10.24 15.36 7.27
N ARG A 105 10.38 16.69 7.28
CA ARG A 105 9.32 17.60 7.74
C ARG A 105 8.04 17.42 6.94
N ARG A 106 8.14 17.38 5.61
CA ARG A 106 7.00 17.19 4.70
C ARG A 106 6.23 15.89 4.96
N ILE A 107 6.93 14.77 5.10
CA ILE A 107 6.27 13.47 5.34
C ILE A 107 5.71 13.38 6.77
N ALA A 108 6.32 14.07 7.74
CA ALA A 108 5.79 14.16 9.10
C ALA A 108 4.50 14.99 9.18
N GLU A 109 4.41 16.09 8.45
CA GLU A 109 3.18 16.88 8.33
C GLU A 109 2.07 16.11 7.64
N LEU A 110 2.40 15.33 6.59
CA LEU A 110 1.46 14.41 5.96
C LEU A 110 0.91 13.41 6.99
N TRP A 111 1.80 12.76 7.75
CA TRP A 111 1.39 11.79 8.75
C TRP A 111 0.59 12.40 9.91
N SER A 112 0.92 13.64 10.31
CA SER A 112 0.16 14.40 11.30
C SER A 112 -1.29 14.59 10.86
N ARG A 113 -1.54 14.97 9.59
CA ARG A 113 -2.90 15.09 9.05
C ARG A 113 -3.65 13.75 9.04
N PHE A 114 -2.98 12.66 8.69
CA PHE A 114 -3.58 11.32 8.75
C PHE A 114 -3.98 10.93 10.18
N SER A 115 -3.13 11.23 11.17
CA SER A 115 -3.44 11.00 12.59
C SER A 115 -4.63 11.83 13.10
N ALA A 116 -4.79 13.06 12.58
CA ALA A 116 -5.93 13.92 12.92
C ALA A 116 -7.25 13.34 12.40
N VAL A 117 -7.27 12.78 11.19
CA VAL A 117 -8.44 12.06 10.66
C VAL A 117 -8.75 10.84 11.53
N ALA A 118 -7.74 10.04 11.88
CA ALA A 118 -7.92 8.88 12.76
C ALA A 118 -8.51 9.24 14.13
N ALA A 119 -8.09 10.37 14.72
CA ALA A 119 -8.61 10.85 16.00
C ALA A 119 -10.13 11.10 16.01
N SER A 120 -10.70 11.45 14.85
CA SER A 120 -12.14 11.65 14.67
C SER A 120 -12.90 10.39 14.25
N ASN A 121 -12.20 9.32 13.89
CA ASN A 121 -12.81 8.08 13.41
C ASN A 121 -13.08 7.14 14.61
N PRO A 122 -14.36 6.85 14.95
CA PRO A 122 -14.70 5.98 16.08
C PRO A 122 -14.19 4.54 15.93
N TYR A 123 -13.83 4.12 14.71
CA TYR A 123 -13.31 2.79 14.40
C TYR A 123 -11.78 2.73 14.33
N ALA A 124 -11.09 3.87 14.45
CA ALA A 124 -9.62 3.90 14.41
C ALA A 124 -9.01 3.26 15.65
N TRP A 125 -7.95 2.47 15.44
CA TRP A 125 -7.21 1.82 16.53
C TRP A 125 -6.49 2.82 17.45
N LEU A 126 -5.92 3.88 16.86
CA LEU A 126 -5.28 4.98 17.59
C LEU A 126 -6.04 6.27 17.30
N GLN A 127 -6.58 6.88 18.36
CA GLN A 127 -7.37 8.11 18.27
C GLN A 127 -6.66 9.34 18.87
N THR A 128 -5.38 9.21 19.19
CA THR A 128 -4.56 10.34 19.66
C THR A 128 -3.90 11.01 18.44
N PRO A 129 -4.22 12.28 18.13
CA PRO A 129 -3.56 12.99 17.05
C PRO A 129 -2.10 13.28 17.42
N LEU A 130 -1.22 13.27 16.42
CA LEU A 130 0.20 13.61 16.57
C LEU A 130 0.52 14.88 15.79
N SER A 131 1.34 15.75 16.37
CA SER A 131 1.98 16.85 15.63
C SER A 131 3.12 16.32 14.74
N ALA A 132 3.53 17.10 13.75
CA ALA A 132 4.69 16.76 12.92
C ALA A 132 5.97 16.59 13.76
N ASP A 133 6.16 17.38 14.81
CA ASP A 133 7.32 17.25 15.72
C ASP A 133 7.27 15.93 16.49
N GLN A 134 6.10 15.51 16.99
CA GLN A 134 5.95 14.21 17.64
C GLN A 134 6.22 13.06 16.68
N VAL A 135 5.80 13.18 15.41
CA VAL A 135 6.07 12.18 14.37
C VAL A 135 7.58 12.06 14.08
N LEU A 136 8.32 13.17 14.08
CA LEU A 136 9.77 13.19 13.84
C LEU A 136 10.61 12.77 15.06
N THR A 137 10.10 12.99 16.26
CA THR A 137 10.85 12.78 17.50
C THR A 137 11.10 11.29 17.70
N VAL A 138 12.38 10.92 17.71
CA VAL A 138 12.82 9.56 18.07
C VAL A 138 12.64 9.39 19.58
N SER A 139 11.97 8.32 19.96
CA SER A 139 11.76 7.94 21.36
C SER A 139 11.71 6.42 21.47
N PRO A 140 11.72 5.83 22.69
CA PRO A 140 11.54 4.39 22.85
C PRO A 140 10.27 3.84 22.17
N ASP A 141 9.19 4.63 22.17
CA ASP A 141 7.92 4.27 21.55
C ASP A 141 7.83 4.63 20.06
N ASN A 142 8.71 5.51 19.58
CA ASN A 142 8.80 5.96 18.19
C ASN A 142 10.23 5.84 17.62
N ARG A 143 10.88 4.70 17.84
CA ARG A 143 12.24 4.45 17.36
C ARG A 143 12.34 4.44 15.83
N MET A 144 13.56 4.57 15.31
CA MET A 144 13.87 4.33 13.90
C MET A 144 13.61 2.87 13.51
N ILE A 145 13.08 2.65 12.31
CA ILE A 145 12.89 1.31 11.73
C ILE A 145 13.76 1.16 10.48
N GLY A 146 13.50 1.98 9.47
CA GLY A 146 14.26 2.06 8.24
C GLY A 146 14.22 3.51 7.78
N LEU A 147 15.37 4.15 7.59
CA LEU A 147 15.46 5.56 7.22
C LEU A 147 14.58 5.85 6.00
N PRO A 148 13.67 6.87 6.02
CA PRO A 148 13.54 7.92 7.04
C PRO A 148 12.46 7.65 8.12
N TYR A 149 11.89 6.45 8.15
CA TYR A 149 10.70 6.15 8.93
C TYR A 149 10.99 5.76 10.37
N ARG A 150 10.43 6.56 11.28
CA ARG A 150 10.19 6.17 12.67
C ARG A 150 8.98 5.24 12.74
N LYS A 151 8.83 4.52 13.84
CA LYS A 151 7.77 3.51 14.03
C LYS A 151 6.37 4.01 13.64
N VAL A 152 5.98 5.23 14.01
CA VAL A 152 4.63 5.76 13.68
C VAL A 152 4.41 5.99 12.19
N MET A 153 5.47 6.11 11.38
CA MET A 153 5.40 6.20 9.91
C MET A 153 5.25 4.84 9.21
N ASN A 154 5.20 3.75 9.98
CA ASN A 154 4.99 2.40 9.47
C ASN A 154 3.55 1.97 9.76
N SER A 155 2.97 1.14 8.90
CA SER A 155 1.65 0.53 9.12
C SER A 155 1.58 -0.19 10.48
N ASN A 156 0.49 0.03 11.24
CA ASN A 156 0.25 -0.67 12.49
C ASN A 156 -0.48 -2.00 12.22
N ASN A 157 0.27 -3.09 12.10
CA ASN A 157 -0.28 -4.42 11.86
C ASN A 157 -0.62 -5.22 13.13
N GLN A 158 -0.50 -4.62 14.32
CA GLN A 158 -0.84 -5.27 15.58
C GLN A 158 -2.22 -4.81 16.05
N VAL A 159 -3.24 -5.21 15.29
CA VAL A 159 -4.63 -4.80 15.50
C VAL A 159 -5.55 -6.01 15.60
N ASN A 160 -6.74 -5.78 16.17
CA ASN A 160 -7.89 -6.67 16.06
C ASN A 160 -9.01 -5.90 15.37
N LEU A 161 -9.14 -6.02 14.05
CA LEU A 161 -10.07 -5.24 13.24
C LEU A 161 -10.70 -6.12 12.19
N ALA A 162 -11.98 -5.89 11.91
CA ALA A 162 -12.71 -6.55 10.84
C ALA A 162 -13.65 -5.55 10.16
N ALA A 163 -13.89 -5.78 8.87
CA ALA A 163 -14.87 -5.05 8.09
C ALA A 163 -15.55 -5.98 7.11
N ALA A 164 -16.81 -5.69 6.81
CA ALA A 164 -17.58 -6.39 5.82
C ALA A 164 -18.42 -5.41 4.99
N VAL A 165 -18.63 -5.76 3.73
CA VAL A 165 -19.53 -5.06 2.81
C VAL A 165 -20.53 -6.07 2.27
N VAL A 166 -21.80 -5.70 2.30
CA VAL A 166 -22.89 -6.49 1.70
C VAL A 166 -23.23 -5.87 0.36
N MET A 167 -23.17 -6.66 -0.70
CA MET A 167 -23.45 -6.26 -2.08
C MET A 167 -24.63 -7.06 -2.62
N CYS A 168 -25.55 -6.40 -3.31
CA CYS A 168 -26.66 -7.07 -3.98
C CYS A 168 -27.16 -6.24 -5.17
N SER A 169 -28.00 -6.84 -6.02
CA SER A 169 -28.71 -6.09 -7.05
C SER A 169 -29.71 -5.11 -6.42
N ALA A 170 -30.03 -4.02 -7.12
CA ALA A 170 -31.06 -3.08 -6.68
C ALA A 170 -32.43 -3.77 -6.50
N GLU A 171 -32.77 -4.69 -7.39
CA GLU A 171 -33.98 -5.52 -7.28
C GLU A 171 -33.98 -6.33 -5.98
N ARG A 172 -32.86 -6.98 -5.64
CA ARG A 172 -32.75 -7.77 -4.42
C ARG A 172 -32.83 -6.89 -3.17
N ALA A 173 -32.22 -5.70 -3.19
CA ALA A 173 -32.32 -4.73 -2.11
C ALA A 173 -33.78 -4.28 -1.88
N MET A 174 -34.55 -4.04 -2.95
CA MET A 174 -35.98 -3.73 -2.86
C MET A 174 -36.79 -4.89 -2.30
N ALA A 175 -36.57 -6.11 -2.80
CA ALA A 175 -37.28 -7.30 -2.35
C ALA A 175 -37.05 -7.59 -0.85
N LEU A 176 -35.86 -7.27 -0.35
CA LEU A 176 -35.51 -7.39 1.08
C LEU A 176 -35.95 -6.18 1.93
N GLY A 177 -36.53 -5.14 1.32
CA GLY A 177 -36.97 -3.94 2.03
C GLY A 177 -35.83 -3.07 2.56
N VAL A 178 -34.64 -3.11 1.95
CA VAL A 178 -33.49 -2.27 2.34
C VAL A 178 -33.80 -0.81 2.02
N PRO A 179 -33.81 0.11 3.01
CA PRO A 179 -34.11 1.53 2.77
C PRO A 179 -33.17 2.19 1.75
N ARG A 180 -33.70 3.01 0.83
CA ARG A 180 -32.96 3.59 -0.31
C ARG A 180 -31.81 4.53 0.12
N ASP A 181 -31.95 5.17 1.28
CA ASP A 181 -30.91 6.01 1.92
C ASP A 181 -29.70 5.19 2.41
N ARG A 182 -29.79 3.85 2.42
CA ARG A 182 -28.67 2.96 2.74
C ARG A 182 -27.87 2.52 1.52
N TRP A 183 -28.35 2.79 0.32
CA TRP A 183 -27.74 2.28 -0.90
C TRP A 183 -26.57 3.15 -1.34
N VAL A 184 -25.46 2.51 -1.68
CA VAL A 184 -24.29 3.13 -2.29
C VAL A 184 -23.91 2.24 -3.47
N PHE A 185 -23.70 2.85 -4.62
CA PHE A 185 -23.42 2.15 -5.86
C PHE A 185 -21.92 2.24 -6.17
N PRO A 186 -21.25 1.13 -6.52
CA PRO A 186 -20.02 1.22 -7.27
C PRO A 186 -20.35 1.73 -8.67
N TRP A 187 -19.67 2.80 -9.11
CA TRP A 187 -19.84 3.40 -10.43
C TRP A 187 -18.89 2.79 -11.44
N ALA A 188 -17.61 2.75 -11.07
CA ALA A 188 -16.56 2.21 -11.91
C ALA A 188 -15.45 1.61 -11.08
N GLY A 189 -14.71 0.70 -11.68
CA GLY A 189 -13.49 0.16 -11.11
C GLY A 189 -12.42 -0.10 -12.16
N ALA A 190 -11.18 -0.19 -11.70
CA ALA A 190 -10.08 -0.68 -12.53
C ALA A 190 -9.12 -1.52 -11.68
N ASP A 191 -8.49 -2.51 -12.28
CA ASP A 191 -7.46 -3.34 -11.66
C ASP A 191 -6.25 -3.41 -12.58
N CYS A 192 -5.05 -3.28 -12.03
CA CYS A 192 -3.79 -3.39 -12.78
C CYS A 192 -2.61 -3.61 -11.83
N HIS A 193 -1.43 -3.84 -12.40
CA HIS A 193 -0.19 -3.90 -11.62
C HIS A 193 0.98 -3.25 -12.36
N GLU A 194 1.95 -2.77 -11.60
CA GLU A 194 3.27 -2.37 -12.10
C GLU A 194 4.01 -3.57 -12.71
N HIS A 195 5.14 -3.32 -13.38
CA HIS A 195 6.11 -4.40 -13.60
C HIS A 195 6.40 -5.11 -12.27
N GLN A 196 6.24 -6.43 -12.34
CA GLN A 196 6.02 -7.30 -11.20
C GLN A 196 7.06 -7.10 -10.09
N PHE A 197 8.34 -7.17 -10.45
CA PHE A 197 9.44 -6.98 -9.51
C PHE A 197 9.89 -5.52 -9.49
N VAL A 198 10.11 -4.98 -8.29
CA VAL A 198 10.60 -3.61 -8.11
C VAL A 198 11.91 -3.40 -8.87
N SER A 199 12.78 -4.42 -8.89
CA SER A 199 14.03 -4.42 -9.66
C SER A 199 13.85 -4.17 -11.16
N ASN A 200 12.72 -4.52 -11.76
CA ASN A 200 12.43 -4.31 -13.17
C ASN A 200 11.72 -2.98 -13.49
N ARG A 201 11.30 -2.22 -12.48
CA ARG A 201 10.62 -0.94 -12.72
C ARG A 201 11.56 0.14 -13.23
N TRP A 202 11.05 1.02 -14.09
CA TRP A 202 11.87 2.09 -14.64
C TRP A 202 12.45 3.03 -13.58
N SER A 203 11.67 3.34 -12.55
CA SER A 203 12.02 4.29 -11.49
C SER A 203 11.39 3.87 -10.17
N PHE A 204 11.99 4.31 -9.06
CA PHE A 204 11.38 4.26 -7.72
C PHE A 204 10.50 5.48 -7.42
N ALA A 205 10.63 6.56 -8.18
CA ALA A 205 9.88 7.80 -7.96
C ALA A 205 8.61 7.89 -8.81
N GLU A 206 8.32 6.89 -9.63
CA GLU A 206 7.17 6.86 -10.55
C GLU A 206 6.38 5.57 -10.40
N THR A 207 5.07 5.66 -10.56
CA THR A 207 4.11 4.53 -10.50
C THR A 207 3.09 4.64 -11.64
N PRO A 208 3.50 4.34 -12.89
CA PRO A 208 2.65 4.51 -14.05
C PRO A 208 1.37 3.66 -14.01
N ALA A 209 1.38 2.50 -13.34
CA ALA A 209 0.18 1.69 -13.18
C ALA A 209 -0.86 2.40 -12.31
N ILE A 210 -0.43 3.14 -11.28
CA ILE A 210 -1.37 3.96 -10.49
C ILE A 210 -2.02 5.03 -11.36
N ARG A 211 -1.20 5.74 -12.15
CA ARG A 211 -1.68 6.80 -13.03
C ARG A 211 -2.69 6.27 -14.05
N LEU A 212 -2.32 5.22 -14.78
CA LEU A 212 -3.16 4.65 -15.84
C LEU A 212 -4.42 3.99 -15.27
N GLY A 213 -4.30 3.23 -14.17
CA GLY A 213 -5.44 2.59 -13.51
C GLY A 213 -6.43 3.59 -12.92
N GLY A 214 -5.94 4.60 -12.20
CA GLY A 214 -6.80 5.64 -11.63
C GLY A 214 -7.49 6.49 -12.69
N GLN A 215 -6.75 6.87 -13.75
CA GLN A 215 -7.34 7.55 -14.91
C GLN A 215 -8.42 6.70 -15.58
N ARG A 216 -8.21 5.39 -15.72
CA ARG A 216 -9.22 4.50 -16.31
C ARG A 216 -10.49 4.45 -15.48
N ALA A 217 -10.37 4.27 -14.16
CA ALA A 217 -11.54 4.24 -13.26
C ALA A 217 -12.34 5.56 -13.31
N LEU A 218 -11.66 6.71 -13.31
CA LEU A 218 -12.29 8.03 -13.41
C LEU A 218 -12.97 8.25 -14.77
N GLN A 219 -12.30 7.88 -15.87
CA GLN A 219 -12.88 7.94 -17.22
C GLN A 219 -14.14 7.10 -17.35
N LEU A 220 -14.13 5.87 -16.81
CA LEU A 220 -15.30 4.99 -16.80
C LEU A 220 -16.45 5.57 -15.98
N ALA A 221 -16.16 6.29 -14.90
CA ALA A 221 -17.15 7.02 -14.12
C ALA A 221 -17.64 8.32 -14.80
N GLY A 222 -16.96 8.79 -15.84
CA GLY A 222 -17.23 10.08 -16.48
C GLY A 222 -16.85 11.29 -15.61
N LEU A 223 -15.85 11.13 -14.74
CA LEU A 223 -15.42 12.15 -13.76
C LEU A 223 -13.93 12.47 -13.91
N GLY A 224 -13.55 13.68 -13.51
CA GLY A 224 -12.18 14.05 -13.20
C GLY A 224 -11.86 13.85 -11.72
N ILE A 225 -10.57 13.85 -11.36
CA ILE A 225 -10.14 13.72 -9.97
C ILE A 225 -10.58 14.92 -9.09
N ASP A 226 -10.81 16.07 -9.71
CA ASP A 226 -11.29 17.29 -9.04
C ASP A 226 -12.80 17.24 -8.74
N ASP A 227 -13.56 16.36 -9.41
CA ASP A 227 -14.99 16.14 -9.15
C ASP A 227 -15.24 15.21 -7.95
N ILE A 228 -14.21 14.49 -7.50
CA ILE A 228 -14.31 13.58 -6.36
C ILE A 228 -14.21 14.39 -5.07
N ALA A 229 -15.20 14.35 -4.19
CA ALA A 229 -15.09 15.04 -2.90
C ALA A 229 -14.33 14.21 -1.84
N GLN A 230 -14.52 12.88 -1.86
CA GLN A 230 -14.05 11.98 -0.81
C GLN A 230 -12.96 11.04 -1.33
N ILE A 231 -11.77 11.06 -0.73
CA ILE A 231 -10.62 10.25 -1.19
C ILE A 231 -10.05 9.44 -0.04
N ASP A 232 -9.83 8.15 -0.28
CA ASP A 232 -8.97 7.32 0.57
C ASP A 232 -7.88 6.65 -0.29
N LEU A 233 -6.64 7.10 -0.07
CA LEU A 233 -5.44 6.51 -0.66
C LEU A 233 -4.84 5.51 0.33
N TYR A 234 -4.53 4.31 -0.15
CA TYR A 234 -3.81 3.32 0.65
C TYR A 234 -2.48 3.87 1.19
N SER A 235 -2.23 3.70 2.49
CA SER A 235 -1.21 4.48 3.21
C SER A 235 -0.33 3.67 4.17
N CYS A 236 0.21 2.54 3.72
CA CYS A 236 1.10 1.71 4.57
C CYS A 236 2.37 2.47 5.01
N PHE A 237 2.82 3.41 4.18
CA PHE A 237 3.98 4.29 4.38
C PHE A 237 3.75 5.65 3.69
N PRO A 238 4.43 6.73 4.11
CA PRO A 238 4.34 8.05 3.46
C PRO A 238 4.63 8.02 1.96
N SER A 239 5.67 7.32 1.52
CA SER A 239 5.96 7.12 0.08
C SER A 239 4.80 6.54 -0.72
N ALA A 240 4.00 5.62 -0.18
CA ALA A 240 2.84 5.06 -0.89
C ALA A 240 1.81 6.16 -1.20
N VAL A 241 1.52 7.01 -0.22
CA VAL A 241 0.62 8.15 -0.38
C VAL A 241 1.18 9.17 -1.36
N GLN A 242 2.49 9.43 -1.29
CA GLN A 242 3.15 10.36 -2.21
C GLN A 242 3.12 9.88 -3.66
N LEU A 243 3.44 8.59 -3.90
CA LEU A 243 3.34 7.96 -5.22
C LEU A 243 1.90 8.00 -5.73
N GLY A 244 0.94 7.61 -4.88
CA GLY A 244 -0.48 7.63 -5.20
C GLY A 244 -0.97 9.02 -5.59
N ALA A 245 -0.71 10.01 -4.74
CA ALA A 245 -1.14 11.38 -4.96
C ALA A 245 -0.49 11.99 -6.21
N ALA A 246 0.82 11.83 -6.40
CA ALA A 246 1.51 12.33 -7.58
C ALA A 246 0.96 11.71 -8.88
N SER A 247 0.74 10.40 -8.90
CA SER A 247 0.21 9.68 -10.06
C SER A 247 -1.24 10.03 -10.40
N LEU A 248 -2.03 10.46 -9.40
CA LEU A 248 -3.43 10.87 -9.56
C LEU A 248 -3.60 12.40 -9.72
N GLY A 249 -2.53 13.18 -9.65
CA GLY A 249 -2.60 14.65 -9.74
C GLY A 249 -3.13 15.33 -8.47
N LEU A 250 -2.99 14.70 -7.31
CA LEU A 250 -3.48 15.20 -6.03
C LEU A 250 -2.39 15.95 -5.25
N ASP A 251 -2.74 17.10 -4.69
CA ASP A 251 -1.87 17.79 -3.73
C ASP A 251 -1.85 17.06 -2.38
N LEU A 252 -0.68 16.99 -1.73
CA LEU A 252 -0.51 16.33 -0.44
C LEU A 252 -1.20 17.05 0.73
N THR A 253 -1.55 18.33 0.60
CA THR A 253 -2.32 19.09 1.59
C THR A 253 -3.81 18.80 1.53
N ARG A 254 -4.28 18.15 0.46
CA ARG A 254 -5.67 17.64 0.39
C ARG A 254 -5.91 16.59 1.46
N GLN A 255 -7.16 16.38 1.84
CA GLN A 255 -7.53 15.23 2.66
C GLN A 255 -7.46 13.94 1.81
N LEU A 256 -6.41 13.13 2.02
CA LEU A 256 -6.10 11.94 1.24
C LEU A 256 -6.53 10.62 1.92
N THR A 257 -7.23 10.70 3.05
CA THR A 257 -7.79 9.54 3.76
C THR A 257 -9.14 9.89 4.38
N LEU A 258 -10.04 8.91 4.40
CA LEU A 258 -11.32 8.97 5.12
C LEU A 258 -11.23 8.27 6.47
N THR A 259 -10.31 7.32 6.59
CA THR A 259 -10.15 6.43 7.75
C THR A 259 -9.10 6.91 8.75
N GLY A 260 -8.08 7.62 8.27
CA GLY A 260 -6.89 7.98 9.06
C GLY A 260 -5.65 7.11 8.74
N GLY A 261 -5.75 6.19 7.78
CA GLY A 261 -4.60 5.44 7.28
C GLY A 261 -4.13 4.26 8.13
N LEU A 262 -3.32 3.38 7.54
CA LEU A 262 -2.89 2.12 8.16
C LEU A 262 -2.05 2.29 9.44
N SER A 263 -1.34 3.40 9.60
CA SER A 263 -0.58 3.66 10.83
C SER A 263 -1.47 3.94 12.04
N PHE A 264 -2.60 4.62 11.83
CA PHE A 264 -3.42 5.17 12.92
C PHE A 264 -4.78 4.50 13.03
N ALA A 265 -5.53 4.43 11.92
CA ALA A 265 -6.78 3.66 11.88
C ALA A 265 -6.54 2.17 12.15
N GLY A 266 -5.34 1.69 11.84
CA GLY A 266 -4.92 0.30 11.96
C GLY A 266 -4.77 -0.34 10.59
N GLY A 267 -3.76 -1.19 10.44
CA GLY A 267 -3.45 -1.91 9.21
C GLY A 267 -3.70 -3.40 9.38
N PRO A 268 -4.95 -3.90 9.24
CA PRO A 268 -5.27 -5.34 9.34
C PRO A 268 -4.78 -6.09 8.10
N TRP A 269 -3.45 -6.10 7.90
CA TRP A 269 -2.73 -6.62 6.73
C TRP A 269 -3.43 -6.27 5.41
N ASN A 270 -4.11 -7.25 4.83
CA ASN A 270 -4.72 -7.13 3.51
C ASN A 270 -6.10 -6.44 3.53
N ASN A 271 -6.72 -6.23 4.69
CA ASN A 271 -8.12 -5.82 4.79
C ASN A 271 -8.37 -4.31 4.99
N TYR A 272 -7.33 -3.48 5.08
CA TYR A 272 -7.51 -2.03 5.33
C TYR A 272 -8.51 -1.38 4.36
N VAL A 273 -8.44 -1.71 3.07
CA VAL A 273 -9.29 -1.08 2.04
C VAL A 273 -10.78 -1.39 2.26
N MET A 274 -11.12 -2.53 2.87
CA MET A 274 -12.53 -2.81 3.20
C MET A 274 -13.07 -1.80 4.22
N HIS A 275 -12.24 -1.38 5.18
CA HIS A 275 -12.59 -0.30 6.12
C HIS A 275 -12.72 1.04 5.38
N ALA A 276 -11.83 1.33 4.43
CA ALA A 276 -11.91 2.55 3.61
C ALA A 276 -13.22 2.62 2.81
N ILE A 277 -13.61 1.51 2.17
CA ILE A 277 -14.89 1.40 1.44
C ILE A 277 -16.07 1.58 2.39
N ALA A 278 -16.08 0.89 3.54
CA ALA A 278 -17.15 1.03 4.52
C ALA A 278 -17.28 2.47 5.06
N THR A 279 -16.15 3.14 5.34
CA THR A 279 -16.13 4.54 5.76
C THR A 279 -16.62 5.48 4.66
N ALA A 280 -16.22 5.27 3.40
CA ALA A 280 -16.73 6.02 2.27
C ALA A 280 -18.25 5.86 2.12
N MET A 281 -18.77 4.64 2.25
CA MET A 281 -20.22 4.40 2.20
C MET A 281 -20.97 5.15 3.31
N MET A 282 -20.42 5.22 4.52
CA MET A 282 -21.04 6.00 5.62
C MET A 282 -21.05 7.49 5.29
N ARG A 283 -19.91 8.05 4.87
CA ARG A 283 -19.80 9.48 4.54
C ARG A 283 -20.63 9.89 3.32
N LEU A 284 -20.69 9.06 2.29
CA LEU A 284 -21.54 9.29 1.11
C LEU A 284 -23.03 9.37 1.49
N ARG A 285 -23.50 8.56 2.45
CA ARG A 285 -24.89 8.64 2.92
C ARG A 285 -25.20 9.95 3.65
N GLU A 286 -24.19 10.58 4.26
CA GLU A 286 -24.30 11.90 4.90
C GLU A 286 -24.13 13.05 3.89
N SER A 287 -23.54 12.79 2.73
CA SER A 287 -23.28 13.76 1.65
C SER A 287 -23.67 13.14 0.31
N PRO A 288 -24.98 13.00 0.02
CA PRO A 288 -25.48 12.15 -1.07
C PRO A 288 -25.05 12.58 -2.48
N ASP A 289 -24.69 13.85 -2.67
CA ASP A 289 -24.24 14.41 -3.95
C ASP A 289 -22.74 14.19 -4.21
N ASP A 290 -21.99 13.73 -3.21
CA ASP A 290 -20.55 13.47 -3.33
C ASP A 290 -20.26 12.18 -4.10
N HIS A 291 -19.05 12.13 -4.65
CA HIS A 291 -18.41 10.92 -5.13
C HIS A 291 -17.19 10.59 -4.25
N ALA A 292 -16.97 9.29 -4.03
CA ALA A 292 -15.79 8.79 -3.35
C ALA A 292 -14.88 8.02 -4.32
N PHE A 293 -13.57 8.21 -4.17
CA PHE A 293 -12.54 7.47 -4.89
C PHE A 293 -11.65 6.73 -3.90
N ILE A 294 -11.55 5.41 -4.08
CA ILE A 294 -10.74 4.52 -3.25
C ILE A 294 -9.63 3.94 -4.11
N TRP A 295 -8.40 4.07 -3.63
CA TRP A 295 -7.24 3.39 -4.19
C TRP A 295 -6.73 2.31 -3.24
N ALA A 296 -6.78 1.07 -3.70
CA ALA A 296 -6.20 -0.09 -3.05
C ALA A 296 -4.79 -0.37 -3.59
N ASN A 297 -3.89 -0.72 -2.69
CA ASN A 297 -2.52 -1.09 -3.02
C ASN A 297 -2.13 -2.42 -2.37
N GLY A 298 -1.38 -3.23 -3.10
CA GLY A 298 -0.82 -4.51 -2.65
C GLY A 298 0.66 -4.65 -2.98
N GLY A 299 1.40 -5.30 -2.08
CA GLY A 299 2.84 -5.51 -2.24
C GLY A 299 3.66 -4.23 -2.06
N TYR A 300 4.67 -4.03 -2.92
CA TYR A 300 5.56 -2.87 -2.90
C TYR A 300 5.12 -1.82 -3.93
N ALA A 301 3.93 -1.24 -3.75
CA ALA A 301 3.30 -0.40 -4.78
C ALA A 301 3.13 -1.19 -6.09
N THR A 302 2.69 -2.44 -6.02
CA THR A 302 2.74 -3.38 -7.17
C THR A 302 1.38 -3.64 -7.76
N LYS A 303 0.42 -4.07 -6.93
CA LYS A 303 -0.94 -4.39 -7.34
C LYS A 303 -1.83 -3.21 -6.99
N HIS A 304 -2.70 -2.82 -7.90
CA HIS A 304 -3.59 -1.68 -7.73
C HIS A 304 -5.02 -2.05 -8.10
N ALA A 305 -5.95 -1.55 -7.30
CA ALA A 305 -7.37 -1.59 -7.62
C ALA A 305 -8.01 -0.26 -7.25
N PHE A 306 -8.95 0.18 -8.06
CA PHE A 306 -9.61 1.47 -7.95
C PHE A 306 -11.12 1.28 -7.91
N GLY A 307 -11.80 2.14 -7.16
CA GLY A 307 -13.25 2.17 -7.08
C GLY A 307 -13.79 3.58 -6.97
N VAL A 308 -14.80 3.90 -7.78
CA VAL A 308 -15.61 5.12 -7.67
C VAL A 308 -16.97 4.76 -7.11
N TYR A 309 -17.47 5.53 -6.15
CA TYR A 309 -18.72 5.27 -5.43
C TYR A 309 -19.58 6.52 -5.30
N ALA A 310 -20.91 6.36 -5.37
CA ALA A 310 -21.88 7.43 -5.08
C ALA A 310 -23.20 6.85 -4.54
N THR A 311 -24.10 7.71 -4.04
CA THR A 311 -25.44 7.28 -3.58
C THR A 311 -26.47 7.15 -4.70
N THR A 312 -26.18 7.74 -5.85
CA THR A 312 -26.94 7.61 -7.09
C THR A 312 -26.38 6.47 -7.94
N PRO A 313 -27.22 5.76 -8.72
CA PRO A 313 -26.73 4.71 -9.61
C PRO A 313 -25.93 5.31 -10.78
N PRO A 314 -24.89 4.62 -11.29
CA PRO A 314 -24.19 5.06 -12.48
C PRO A 314 -25.11 5.04 -13.70
N PRO A 315 -25.03 6.04 -14.60
CA PRO A 315 -25.96 6.17 -15.73
C PRO A 315 -25.86 5.02 -16.74
N ASN A 316 -24.69 4.38 -16.85
CA ASN A 316 -24.41 3.31 -17.80
C ASN A 316 -24.21 1.95 -17.13
N GLY A 317 -24.70 1.79 -15.88
CA GLY A 317 -24.37 0.63 -15.05
C GLY A 317 -22.92 0.65 -14.57
N PHE A 318 -22.54 -0.37 -13.79
CA PHE A 318 -21.15 -0.49 -13.31
C PHE A 318 -20.21 -0.84 -14.47
N LEU A 319 -19.11 -0.08 -14.60
CA LEU A 319 -18.08 -0.33 -15.62
C LEU A 319 -16.74 -0.72 -14.99
N HIS A 320 -16.03 -1.66 -15.61
CA HIS A 320 -14.74 -2.13 -15.14
C HIS A 320 -13.80 -2.45 -16.28
N GLU A 321 -12.56 -1.97 -16.21
CA GLU A 321 -11.51 -2.31 -17.16
C GLU A 321 -10.11 -2.36 -16.54
N SER A 322 -9.17 -2.94 -17.28
CA SER A 322 -7.76 -2.99 -16.90
C SER A 322 -6.89 -2.37 -18.00
N PRO A 323 -6.08 -1.33 -17.70
CA PRO A 323 -5.12 -0.78 -18.65
C PRO A 323 -3.81 -1.61 -18.74
N GLN A 324 -3.82 -2.88 -18.33
CA GLN A 324 -2.60 -3.69 -18.16
C GLN A 324 -1.73 -3.76 -19.43
N ALA A 325 -2.33 -3.92 -20.61
CA ALA A 325 -1.57 -3.98 -21.86
C ALA A 325 -0.77 -2.69 -22.15
N ALA A 326 -1.29 -1.52 -21.75
CA ALA A 326 -0.57 -0.25 -21.88
C ALA A 326 0.56 -0.12 -20.85
N ILE A 327 0.39 -0.73 -19.67
CA ILE A 327 1.41 -0.76 -18.61
C ILE A 327 2.55 -1.70 -18.99
N ASP A 328 2.24 -2.91 -19.47
CA ASP A 328 3.23 -3.92 -19.87
C ASP A 328 4.11 -3.47 -21.05
N ALA A 329 3.60 -2.53 -21.86
CA ALA A 329 4.34 -1.93 -22.98
C ALA A 329 5.33 -0.83 -22.55
N LEU A 330 5.31 -0.41 -21.28
CA LEU A 330 6.22 0.63 -20.79
C LEU A 330 7.65 0.09 -20.66
N PRO A 331 8.67 0.98 -20.68
CA PRO A 331 10.05 0.56 -20.46
C PRO A 331 10.25 -0.15 -19.12
N ALA A 332 10.97 -1.27 -19.15
CA ALA A 332 11.40 -2.02 -17.98
C ALA A 332 12.93 -2.04 -17.89
N ARG A 333 13.46 -2.13 -16.67
CA ARG A 333 14.87 -2.43 -16.43
C ARG A 333 15.09 -3.93 -16.36
N GLN A 334 16.33 -4.34 -16.59
CA GLN A 334 16.80 -5.68 -16.25
C GLN A 334 17.57 -5.63 -14.93
N LEU A 335 17.51 -6.72 -14.16
CA LEU A 335 18.30 -6.92 -12.96
C LEU A 335 19.65 -7.55 -13.35
N ALA A 336 20.75 -6.95 -12.93
CA ALA A 336 22.08 -7.51 -12.98
C ALA A 336 22.37 -8.27 -11.66
N THR A 337 22.90 -9.48 -11.77
CA THR A 337 23.21 -10.36 -10.62
C THR A 337 24.60 -10.95 -10.77
N GLY A 338 25.21 -11.38 -9.66
CA GLY A 338 26.51 -12.05 -9.69
C GLY A 338 27.59 -11.24 -10.40
N ASP A 339 28.24 -11.82 -11.41
CA ASP A 339 29.34 -11.16 -12.13
C ASP A 339 28.88 -9.95 -12.95
N ASP A 340 27.62 -9.93 -13.38
CA ASP A 340 27.04 -8.81 -14.15
C ASP A 340 26.81 -7.57 -13.30
N ALA A 341 26.61 -7.74 -11.99
CA ALA A 341 26.43 -6.64 -11.05
C ALA A 341 27.76 -5.96 -10.66
N ARG A 342 28.90 -6.61 -10.92
CA ARG A 342 30.21 -6.12 -10.46
C ARG A 342 30.64 -4.88 -11.22
N GLY A 343 31.18 -3.90 -10.49
CA GLY A 343 31.83 -2.72 -11.05
C GLY A 343 31.15 -1.42 -10.65
N ALA A 344 31.40 -0.36 -11.42
CA ALA A 344 30.90 0.97 -11.11
C ALA A 344 29.38 1.04 -11.24
N ALA A 345 28.72 1.60 -10.22
CA ALA A 345 27.29 1.84 -10.17
C ALA A 345 26.97 3.18 -9.51
N THR A 346 25.72 3.61 -9.61
CA THR A 346 25.20 4.82 -8.95
C THR A 346 24.03 4.47 -8.06
N ILE A 347 23.99 4.94 -6.82
CA ILE A 347 22.85 4.75 -5.92
C ILE A 347 21.61 5.43 -6.53
N GLU A 348 20.55 4.66 -6.75
CA GLU A 348 19.25 5.14 -7.25
C GLU A 348 18.27 5.36 -6.11
N ALA A 349 18.26 4.44 -5.15
CA ALA A 349 17.39 4.47 -3.98
C ALA A 349 18.06 3.70 -2.84
N TYR A 350 17.82 4.08 -1.60
CA TYR A 350 18.37 3.39 -0.44
C TYR A 350 17.52 3.52 0.81
N THR A 351 17.78 2.63 1.76
CA THR A 351 17.31 2.70 3.15
C THR A 351 18.41 2.18 4.07
N VAL A 352 18.41 2.69 5.30
CA VAL A 352 19.24 2.16 6.37
C VAL A 352 18.33 1.56 7.44
N MET A 353 18.42 0.25 7.63
CA MET A 353 17.68 -0.45 8.67
C MET A 353 18.34 -0.23 10.03
N HIS A 354 17.51 -0.09 11.05
CA HIS A 354 17.94 0.14 12.42
C HIS A 354 17.48 -1.00 13.32
N ASP A 355 18.28 -1.29 14.34
CA ASP A 355 17.97 -2.32 15.33
C ASP A 355 16.87 -1.86 16.31
N ARG A 356 16.63 -2.64 17.38
CA ARG A 356 15.65 -2.27 18.42
C ARG A 356 16.10 -1.12 19.31
N GLY A 357 17.41 -0.86 19.41
CA GLY A 357 17.98 0.29 20.11
C GLY A 357 17.91 1.57 19.28
N GLY A 358 17.67 1.46 17.97
CA GLY A 358 17.66 2.57 17.03
C GLY A 358 19.03 2.85 16.41
N GLU A 359 19.97 1.90 16.48
CA GLU A 359 21.29 2.01 15.87
C GLU A 359 21.26 1.52 14.41
N PRO A 360 21.95 2.20 13.47
CA PRO A 360 22.11 1.73 12.10
C PRO A 360 22.81 0.37 12.03
N GLU A 361 22.20 -0.63 11.38
CA GLU A 361 22.76 -2.00 11.30
C GLU A 361 22.98 -2.50 9.87
N ARG A 362 22.24 -1.97 8.90
CA ARG A 362 22.24 -2.52 7.53
C ARG A 362 21.85 -1.48 6.48
N LEU A 363 22.66 -1.39 5.43
CA LEU A 363 22.33 -0.66 4.21
C LEU A 363 21.62 -1.57 3.22
N ILE A 364 20.51 -1.11 2.65
CA ILE A 364 19.88 -1.72 1.49
C ILE A 364 19.73 -0.64 0.42
N ALA A 365 20.17 -0.92 -0.80
CA ALA A 365 20.09 0.05 -1.90
C ALA A 365 19.81 -0.60 -3.26
N ALA A 366 19.08 0.12 -4.10
CA ALA A 366 19.05 -0.09 -5.55
C ALA A 366 20.12 0.78 -6.19
N THR A 367 20.82 0.24 -7.18
CA THR A 367 21.85 0.94 -7.94
C THR A 367 21.66 0.77 -9.43
N LEU A 368 22.15 1.73 -10.21
CA LEU A 368 22.14 1.67 -11.67
C LEU A 368 23.56 1.52 -12.20
N LEU A 369 23.76 0.52 -13.06
CA LEU A 369 24.97 0.34 -13.86
C LEU A 369 24.96 1.29 -15.06
N ALA A 370 26.12 1.43 -15.72
CA ALA A 370 26.27 2.31 -16.88
C ALA A 370 25.37 1.91 -18.09
N ASP A 371 24.99 0.63 -18.19
CA ASP A 371 24.09 0.10 -19.21
C ASP A 371 22.60 0.24 -18.84
N GLY A 372 22.30 0.85 -17.68
CA GLY A 372 20.93 1.07 -17.21
C GLY A 372 20.29 -0.12 -16.49
N ARG A 373 20.98 -1.26 -16.38
CA ARG A 373 20.53 -2.37 -15.52
C ARG A 373 20.61 -1.97 -14.05
N ARG A 374 19.69 -2.54 -13.26
CA ARG A 374 19.68 -2.32 -11.81
C ARG A 374 20.44 -3.44 -11.11
N ALA A 375 21.15 -3.12 -10.02
CA ALA A 375 21.72 -4.10 -9.11
C ALA A 375 21.31 -3.80 -7.67
N TRP A 376 21.13 -4.84 -6.87
CA TRP A 376 20.80 -4.72 -5.46
C TRP A 376 22.05 -4.71 -4.59
N VAL A 377 21.99 -3.93 -3.52
CA VAL A 377 22.98 -3.88 -2.44
C VAL A 377 22.29 -4.23 -1.13
N ASN A 378 22.87 -5.15 -0.37
CA ASN A 378 22.45 -5.44 0.99
C ASN A 378 23.68 -5.74 1.87
N VAL A 379 24.07 -4.77 2.69
CA VAL A 379 25.30 -4.84 3.50
C VAL A 379 24.93 -4.75 4.98
N ALA A 380 25.21 -5.82 5.72
CA ALA A 380 25.03 -5.91 7.17
C ALA A 380 26.30 -5.46 7.91
N ASP A 381 26.65 -4.19 7.75
CA ASP A 381 27.83 -3.58 8.39
C ASP A 381 27.41 -2.22 8.98
N ALA A 382 27.59 -2.07 10.29
CA ALA A 382 27.18 -0.86 11.02
C ALA A 382 28.00 0.38 10.65
N THR A 383 29.25 0.22 10.23
CA THR A 383 30.09 1.33 9.75
C THR A 383 29.55 1.83 8.41
N VAL A 384 29.31 0.92 7.46
CA VAL A 384 28.70 1.28 6.16
C VAL A 384 27.31 1.87 6.35
N ALA A 385 26.50 1.30 7.25
CA ALA A 385 25.16 1.81 7.53
C ALA A 385 25.19 3.25 8.08
N ARG A 386 26.13 3.57 8.98
CA ARG A 386 26.28 4.92 9.54
C ARG A 386 26.67 5.96 8.49
N ASP A 387 27.50 5.60 7.51
CA ASP A 387 27.87 6.51 6.42
C ASP A 387 26.69 6.93 5.55
N PHE A 388 25.60 6.14 5.56
CA PHE A 388 24.40 6.40 4.76
C PHE A 388 23.29 7.15 5.51
N VAL A 389 23.49 7.53 6.80
CA VAL A 389 22.47 8.28 7.56
C VAL A 389 22.70 9.80 7.63
N THR A 390 23.87 10.31 7.22
CA THR A 390 24.24 11.73 7.42
C THR A 390 23.78 12.65 6.30
N ASP A 391 24.00 12.25 5.05
CA ASP A 391 23.79 13.08 3.85
C ASP A 391 22.97 12.36 2.78
N GLU A 392 22.53 13.10 1.75
CA GLU A 392 21.94 12.50 0.55
C GLU A 392 22.94 11.56 -0.12
N GLN A 393 22.52 10.30 -0.33
CA GLN A 393 23.32 9.27 -0.97
C GLN A 393 22.81 8.90 -2.36
N VAL A 394 21.58 9.29 -2.75
CA VAL A 394 21.10 9.09 -4.12
C VAL A 394 21.98 9.90 -5.08
N GLY A 395 22.42 9.26 -6.17
CA GLY A 395 23.39 9.82 -7.11
C GLY A 395 24.85 9.59 -6.74
N ARG A 396 25.15 9.04 -5.55
CA ARG A 396 26.52 8.67 -5.16
C ARG A 396 27.04 7.55 -6.04
N ARG A 397 28.25 7.71 -6.57
CA ARG A 397 28.98 6.64 -7.27
C ARG A 397 29.55 5.64 -6.27
N VAL A 398 29.41 4.36 -6.57
CA VAL A 398 29.90 3.23 -5.77
C VAL A 398 30.51 2.17 -6.67
N VAL A 399 31.28 1.25 -6.09
CA VAL A 399 31.80 0.07 -6.77
C VAL A 399 31.23 -1.17 -6.09
N LEU A 400 30.62 -2.04 -6.90
CA LEU A 400 29.95 -3.26 -6.43
C LEU A 400 30.85 -4.48 -6.61
N ARG A 401 30.84 -5.36 -5.62
CA ARG A 401 31.39 -6.72 -5.70
C ARG A 401 30.35 -7.69 -6.24
N ARG A 402 30.80 -8.89 -6.62
CA ARG A 402 29.94 -9.96 -7.19
C ARG A 402 28.72 -10.30 -6.33
N SER A 403 28.82 -10.17 -5.01
CA SER A 403 27.75 -10.50 -4.06
C SER A 403 26.72 -9.38 -3.83
N GLY A 404 26.89 -8.20 -4.44
CA GLY A 404 26.09 -7.01 -4.12
C GLY A 404 26.62 -6.24 -2.90
N GLU A 405 27.83 -6.56 -2.43
CA GLU A 405 28.53 -5.76 -1.43
C GLU A 405 29.17 -4.51 -2.05
N LEU A 406 29.27 -3.44 -1.26
CA LEU A 406 30.08 -2.28 -1.63
C LEU A 406 31.57 -2.60 -1.44
N GLU A 407 32.40 -2.21 -2.40
CA GLU A 407 33.84 -2.15 -2.18
C GLU A 407 34.11 -0.94 -1.27
N SER A 408 34.74 -1.19 -0.11
CA SER A 408 35.17 -0.13 0.80
C SER A 408 36.09 0.84 0.03
N ALA A 409 35.75 2.13 0.09
CA ALA A 409 36.55 3.20 -0.50
C ALA A 409 37.91 3.34 0.18
#